data_AF-A0A7C1ZZJ8-F1
#
_entry.id   AF-A0A7C1ZZJ8-F1
#
_cell.length_a   1.000
_cell.length_b   1.000
_cell.length_c   1.000
_cell.angle_alpha   90.00
_cell.angle_beta   90.00
_cell.angle_gamma   90.00
#
_symmetry.space_group_name_H-M   'P 1'
#
loop_
_entity.id
_entity.type
_entity.pdbx_description
1 polymer ?
#
loop_
_entity_poly.entity_id
_entity_poly.type
_entity_poly.pdbx_seq_one_letter_code
_entity_poly.pdbx_strand_id
1 'polypeptide(L)' 'RVKGKTIVLTGAMIPYKFGSSDGLFNLGSAIAFVQVLPPGVYIAMNGRYFNWDNCRKNKVTGKFEKLREE' A
#
# COMPACT_ATOMS: atom_id res chain seq x y z
N ARG A 1 -20.81 -7.55 -10.59
CA ARG A 1 -19.81 -6.63 -10.00
C ARG A 1 -20.33 -6.16 -8.64
N VAL A 2 -19.52 -6.22 -7.59
CA VAL A 2 -19.92 -5.76 -6.24
C VAL A 2 -19.50 -4.30 -6.06
N LYS A 3 -20.40 -3.44 -5.54
CA LYS A 3 -20.15 -2.01 -5.28
C LYS A 3 -19.77 -1.77 -3.81
N GLY A 4 -19.23 -0.58 -3.50
CA GLY A 4 -18.98 -0.14 -2.13
C GLY A 4 -17.89 -0.94 -1.39
N LYS A 5 -16.84 -1.36 -2.11
CA LYS A 5 -15.72 -2.10 -1.53
C LYS A 5 -14.50 -1.20 -1.36
N THR A 6 -13.76 -1.43 -0.29
CA THR A 6 -12.42 -0.92 -0.07
C THR A 6 -11.42 -1.95 -0.61
N ILE A 7 -10.55 -1.53 -1.52
CA ILE A 7 -9.52 -2.37 -2.13
C ILE A 7 -8.17 -1.78 -1.77
N VAL A 8 -7.31 -2.57 -1.13
CA VAL A 8 -5.95 -2.15 -0.78
C VAL A 8 -4.97 -3.09 -1.47
N LEU A 9 -4.20 -2.53 -2.40
CA LEU A 9 -3.08 -3.21 -3.04
C LEU A 9 -1.84 -3.06 -2.15
N THR A 10 -1.09 -4.14 -1.98
CA THR A 10 0.14 -4.11 -1.19
C THR A 10 1.17 -5.05 -1.82
N GLY A 11 2.37 -5.06 -1.27
CA GLY A 11 3.46 -5.90 -1.73
C GLY A 11 4.64 -5.82 -0.79
N ALA A 12 5.77 -6.29 -1.28
CA ALA A 12 7.04 -6.26 -0.57
C ALA A 12 8.16 -5.88 -1.54
N MET A 13 9.18 -5.18 -1.05
CA MET A 13 10.43 -4.98 -1.76
C MET A 13 11.30 -6.24 -1.71
N ILE A 14 11.24 -6.96 -0.59
CA ILE A 14 11.95 -8.23 -0.37
C ILE A 14 10.89 -9.33 -0.24
N PRO A 15 10.92 -10.41 -1.04
CA PRO A 15 9.90 -11.46 -0.95
C PRO A 15 9.84 -12.07 0.46
N TYR A 16 8.64 -12.39 0.94
CA TYR A 16 8.38 -12.75 2.35
C TYR A 16 9.22 -13.94 2.88
N LYS A 17 9.65 -14.82 1.99
CA LYS A 17 10.45 -16.01 2.33
C LYS A 17 11.89 -15.67 2.71
N PHE A 18 12.40 -14.50 2.31
CA PHE A 18 13.75 -14.05 2.66
C PHE A 18 13.72 -13.29 3.98
N GLY A 19 14.80 -13.41 4.77
CA GLY A 19 14.96 -12.67 6.02
C GLY A 19 14.88 -11.15 5.82
N SER A 20 14.45 -10.43 6.86
CA SER A 20 14.30 -8.97 6.86
C SER A 20 13.31 -8.42 5.82
N SER A 21 12.32 -9.22 5.40
CA SER A 21 11.27 -8.77 4.47
C SER A 21 10.33 -7.73 5.09
N ASP A 22 9.95 -6.74 4.29
CA ASP A 22 8.90 -5.76 4.61
C ASP A 22 7.47 -6.30 4.37
N GLY A 23 7.33 -7.52 3.84
CA GLY A 23 6.06 -8.08 3.40
C GLY A 23 5.02 -8.25 4.51
N LEU A 24 5.42 -8.77 5.67
CA LEU A 24 4.47 -8.93 6.80
C LEU A 24 4.01 -7.59 7.36
N PHE A 25 4.90 -6.60 7.41
CA PHE A 25 4.57 -5.26 7.88
C PHE A 25 3.61 -4.54 6.92
N ASN A 26 3.88 -4.61 5.62
CA ASN A 26 2.98 -4.03 4.60
C ASN A 26 1.63 -4.76 4.56
N LEU A 27 1.61 -6.09 4.72
CA LEU A 27 0.38 -6.88 4.81
C LEU A 27 -0.47 -6.49 6.03
N GLY A 28 0.15 -6.40 7.21
CA GLY A 28 -0.54 -5.95 8.43
C GLY A 28 -1.13 -4.55 8.26
N SER A 29 -0.37 -3.64 7.64
CA SER A 29 -0.85 -2.29 7.30
C SER A 29 -2.05 -2.34 6.35
N ALA A 30 -2.01 -3.17 5.30
CA ALA A 30 -3.09 -3.31 4.34
C ALA A 30 -4.38 -3.86 4.98
N ILE A 31 -4.25 -4.83 5.90
CA ILE A 31 -5.37 -5.37 6.68
C ILE A 31 -5.98 -4.28 7.57
N ALA A 32 -5.17 -3.45 8.22
CA ALA A 32 -5.70 -2.33 9.01
C ALA A 32 -6.44 -1.32 8.11
N PHE A 33 -5.83 -0.91 7.00
CA PHE A 33 -6.39 0.11 6.10
C PHE A 33 -7.68 -0.33 5.43
N VAL A 34 -7.82 -1.61 5.03
CA VAL A 34 -9.05 -2.08 4.40
C VAL A 34 -10.26 -2.04 5.34
N GLN A 35 -10.04 -2.07 6.66
CA GLN A 35 -11.11 -1.99 7.66
C GLN A 35 -11.57 -0.55 7.95
N VAL A 36 -10.67 0.43 7.82
CA VAL A 36 -10.92 1.81 8.29
C VAL A 36 -11.10 2.84 7.16
N LEU A 37 -10.61 2.56 5.94
CA LEU A 37 -10.73 3.49 4.83
C LEU A 37 -12.11 3.37 4.13
N PRO A 38 -12.67 4.50 3.65
CA PRO A 38 -13.90 4.48 2.91
C PRO A 38 -13.75 3.71 1.59
N PRO A 39 -14.85 3.24 0.97
CA PRO A 39 -14.82 2.55 -0.31
C PRO A 39 -13.98 3.30 -1.35
N GLY A 40 -13.02 2.60 -1.95
CA GLY A 40 -11.98 3.20 -2.79
C GLY A 40 -10.87 2.20 -3.10
N VAL A 41 -9.88 2.64 -3.88
CA VAL A 41 -8.69 1.84 -4.22
C VAL A 41 -7.45 2.54 -3.69
N TYR A 42 -6.67 1.82 -2.90
CA TYR A 42 -5.50 2.34 -2.22
C TYR A 42 -4.29 1.45 -2.42
N ILE A 43 -3.10 2.00 -2.19
CA ILE A 43 -1.83 1.26 -2.13
C ILE A 43 -1.29 1.37 -0.70
N ALA A 44 -0.91 0.25 -0.10
CA ALA A 44 -0.28 0.18 1.22
C ALA A 44 1.17 -0.29 1.09
N MET A 45 2.12 0.62 1.26
CA MET A 45 3.56 0.36 1.17
C MET A 45 4.30 1.28 2.15
N ASN A 46 5.41 0.80 2.73
CA ASN A 46 6.24 1.59 3.66
C ASN A 46 5.45 2.12 4.88
N GLY A 47 4.45 1.37 5.35
CA GLY A 47 3.62 1.72 6.52
C GLY A 47 2.63 2.88 6.31
N ARG A 48 2.38 3.27 5.06
CA ARG A 48 1.46 4.35 4.69
C ARG A 48 0.46 3.87 3.64
N TYR A 49 -0.67 4.54 3.55
CA TYR A 49 -1.58 4.37 2.41
C TYR A 49 -1.44 5.53 1.42
N PHE A 50 -1.75 5.25 0.16
CA PHE A 50 -1.83 6.22 -0.93
C PHE A 50 -3.09 5.97 -1.74
N ASN A 51 -3.69 7.02 -2.30
CA ASN A 51 -4.69 6.85 -3.35
C ASN A 51 -4.03 6.22 -4.58
N TRP A 52 -4.70 5.26 -5.22
CA TRP A 52 -4.13 4.49 -6.34
C TRP A 52 -3.63 5.37 -7.50
N ASP A 53 -4.27 6.52 -7.70
CA ASP A 53 -3.98 7.50 -8.74
C ASP A 53 -3.00 8.61 -8.28
N ASN A 54 -2.61 8.61 -7.00
CA ASN A 54 -1.68 9.57 -6.39
C ASN A 54 -0.48 8.88 -5.75
N CYS A 55 0.13 7.91 -6.45
CA CYS A 55 1.23 7.13 -5.92
C CYS A 55 2.27 6.77 -6.99
N ARG A 56 3.56 6.85 -6.64
CA ARG A 56 4.67 6.40 -7.48
C ARG A 56 5.74 5.70 -6.64
N LYS A 57 6.37 4.67 -7.22
CA LYS A 57 7.61 4.11 -6.69
C LYS A 57 8.81 4.96 -7.10
N ASN A 58 9.45 5.60 -6.13
CA ASN A 58 10.73 6.24 -6.30
C ASN A 58 11.82 5.17 -6.43
N LYS A 59 12.40 5.03 -7.62
CA LYS A 59 13.43 4.00 -7.87
C LYS A 59 14.77 4.32 -7.21
N VAL A 60 15.03 5.58 -6.89
CA VAL A 60 16.28 6.02 -6.23
C VAL A 60 16.23 5.68 -4.75
N THR A 61 15.11 5.99 -4.08
CA THR A 61 14.96 5.74 -2.62
C THR A 61 14.36 4.38 -2.31
N GLY A 62 13.77 3.70 -3.29
CA GLY A 62 13.06 2.44 -3.12
C GLY A 62 11.70 2.56 -2.43
N LYS A 63 11.22 3.78 -2.15
CA LYS A 63 9.98 4.06 -1.41
C LYS A 63 8.84 4.49 -2.32
N PHE A 64 7.61 4.31 -1.86
CA PHE A 64 6.43 4.89 -2.49
C PHE A 64 6.19 6.31 -1.97
N GLU A 65 5.78 7.21 -2.86
CA GLU A 65 5.56 8.63 -2.58
C GLU A 65 4.32 9.18 -3.32
N LYS A 66 3.75 10.28 -2.81
CA LYS A 66 2.62 10.96 -3.45
C LYS A 66 3.09 11.71 -4.70
N LEU A 67 2.21 11.82 -5.71
CA LEU A 67 2.45 12.64 -6.90
C LEU A 67 2.03 14.11 -6.68
N ARG A 68 1.04 14.33 -5.82
CA ARG A 68 0.41 15.63 -5.50
C ARG A 68 0.23 15.74 -3.99
N GLU A 69 0.46 16.93 -3.44
CA GLU A 69 0.04 17.28 -2.07
C GLU A 69 -1.49 17.44 -2.00
N GLU A 70 -2.06 17.19 -0.84
CA GLU A 70 -3.52 17.26 -0.58
C GLU A 70 -3.95 18.66 -0.14
#